data_AF-A0A158QWL9-F1
#
_entry.id   AF-A0A158QWL9-F1
#
_cell.length_a   1.000
_cell.length_b   1.000
_cell.length_c   1.000
_cell.angle_alpha   90.00
_cell.angle_beta   90.00
_cell.angle_gamma   90.00
#
_symmetry.space_group_name_H-M   'P 1'
#
loop_
_entity.id
_entity.type
_entity.pdbx_description
1 polymer ?
#
loop_
_entity_poly.entity_id
_entity_poly.type
_entity_poly.pdbx_seq_one_letter_code
_entity_poly.pdbx_strand_id
1 'polypeptide(L)'
;MGERMTKMIKMKMASFEDLRETVRLASQQTDDTHMADAKGRVENVKKKGQFAALKAEPNDVEGGSAIKLEIAILRTVTENGEKPHIPNVYHAAKHKKYCYMVMTLLGKNLKALKLNCPKELMSPGTWTRIGVQCLYSVKIIHDYGYVHRDIKPNNFVMGHRDDLERARIVHILDFGLARSFASFKNGKWIARRARGSAEFRGTLRYCSPNVHEKKEQGRRDDLWSLFYVLIELHCGLPWQTVRDKAKVETMKMNISDKHLVQNFPPELRDIIPYLRTLDCYQRPNYR
;
A
#
# COMPACT_ATOMS: atom_id res chain seq x y z
N MET A 1 32.83 13.01 5.22
CA MET A 1 31.47 13.37 4.78
C MET A 1 31.23 12.66 3.46
N GLY A 2 30.40 11.66 3.25
CA GLY A 2 29.47 10.88 4.06
C GLY A 2 28.77 9.95 3.07
N GLU A 3 29.08 8.64 3.10
CA GLU A 3 28.38 7.64 2.28
C GLU A 3 27.68 6.66 3.22
N ARG A 4 26.37 6.85 3.41
CA ARG A 4 25.49 5.82 3.99
C ARG A 4 25.27 4.75 2.93
N MET A 5 26.19 3.80 2.86
CA MET A 5 26.03 2.60 2.04
C MET A 5 24.90 1.74 2.64
N THR A 6 23.81 1.59 1.89
CA THR A 6 22.68 0.73 2.27
C THR A 6 23.14 -0.73 2.17
N LYS A 7 23.48 -1.37 3.31
CA LYS A 7 23.84 -2.79 3.36
C LYS A 7 22.61 -3.64 2.99
N MET A 8 22.59 -4.21 1.78
CA MET A 8 21.69 -5.30 1.44
C MET A 8 22.15 -6.58 2.15
N ILE A 9 21.41 -7.01 3.17
CA ILE A 9 21.60 -8.31 3.81
C ILE A 9 21.09 -9.40 2.84
N LYS A 10 21.99 -10.25 2.32
CA LYS A 10 21.64 -11.47 1.57
C LYS A 10 21.48 -12.62 2.55
N MET A 11 20.29 -13.20 2.64
CA MET A 11 19.99 -14.30 3.58
C MET A 11 19.48 -15.55 2.87
N LYS A 12 20.08 -16.70 3.21
CA LYS A 12 19.68 -18.02 2.72
C LYS A 12 18.69 -18.63 3.71
N MET A 13 17.48 -18.98 3.27
CA MET A 13 16.42 -19.62 4.04
C MET A 13 16.65 -21.13 4.09
N ALA A 14 16.94 -21.72 5.25
CA ALA A 14 16.87 -23.17 5.42
C ALA A 14 15.56 -23.60 6.12
N SER A 15 15.49 -24.83 6.61
CA SER A 15 14.28 -25.47 7.17
C SER A 15 13.59 -24.62 8.26
N PHE A 16 12.42 -25.05 8.75
CA PHE A 16 11.65 -24.30 9.77
C PHE A 16 12.45 -23.96 11.04
N GLU A 17 13.49 -24.73 11.38
CA GLU A 17 14.41 -24.42 12.49
C GLU A 17 15.45 -23.35 12.11
N ASP A 18 15.88 -23.30 10.85
CA ASP A 18 16.90 -22.36 10.35
C ASP A 18 16.34 -20.96 10.02
N LEU A 19 15.02 -20.82 9.88
CA LEU A 19 14.34 -19.51 9.87
C LEU A 19 14.60 -18.76 11.19
N ARG A 20 14.73 -19.48 12.32
CA ARG A 20 15.14 -18.88 13.61
C ARG A 20 16.56 -18.35 13.53
N GLU A 21 17.47 -19.08 12.89
CA GLU A 21 18.87 -18.70 12.75
C GLU A 21 19.07 -17.56 11.74
N THR A 22 18.32 -17.57 10.64
CA THR A 22 18.30 -16.49 9.65
C THR A 22 17.80 -15.19 10.28
N VAL A 23 16.71 -15.21 11.04
CA VAL A 23 16.23 -14.00 11.73
C VAL A 23 17.16 -13.62 12.89
N ARG A 24 17.78 -14.59 13.58
CA ARG A 24 18.79 -14.34 14.62
C ARG A 24 20.02 -13.61 14.05
N LEU A 25 20.52 -14.03 12.89
CA LEU A 25 21.62 -13.37 12.18
C LEU A 25 21.24 -11.95 11.73
N ALA A 26 19.96 -11.69 11.41
CA ALA A 26 19.48 -10.36 11.05
C ALA A 26 19.46 -9.46 12.29
N SER A 27 18.99 -9.99 13.43
CA SER A 27 19.00 -9.28 14.71
C SER A 27 20.39 -9.08 15.30
N GLN A 28 21.38 -9.93 15.00
CA GLN A 28 22.76 -9.74 15.48
C GLN A 28 23.54 -8.70 14.66
N GLN A 29 23.09 -8.37 13.45
CA GLN A 29 23.67 -7.31 12.61
C GLN A 29 23.02 -5.94 12.81
N THR A 30 21.89 -5.88 13.50
CA THR A 30 21.19 -4.66 13.88
C THR A 30 21.25 -4.55 15.40
N ASP A 31 21.95 -3.56 15.97
CA ASP A 31 21.98 -3.35 17.43
C ASP A 31 20.56 -3.50 18.01
N ASP A 32 20.45 -4.22 19.13
CA ASP A 32 19.22 -4.69 19.81
C ASP A 32 18.19 -3.58 20.15
N THR A 33 18.51 -2.32 19.88
CA THR A 33 17.68 -1.12 20.02
C THR A 33 17.00 -0.66 18.73
N HIS A 34 17.24 -1.30 17.57
CA HIS A 34 16.84 -0.80 16.25
C HIS A 34 16.17 -1.82 15.31
N MET A 35 15.38 -2.79 15.82
CA MET A 35 14.47 -3.58 14.97
C MET A 35 13.15 -2.84 14.65
N ALA A 36 13.24 -1.59 14.17
CA ALA A 36 12.08 -0.91 13.60
C ALA A 36 11.86 -1.41 12.15
N ASP A 37 10.80 -2.21 11.92
CA ASP A 37 10.34 -2.75 10.62
C ASP A 37 11.49 -3.23 9.70
N ALA A 38 11.99 -4.45 9.94
CA ALA A 38 13.04 -5.03 9.09
C ALA A 38 12.43 -5.60 7.80
N LYS A 39 12.91 -5.12 6.64
CA LYS A 39 12.57 -5.64 5.31
C LYS A 39 13.82 -6.16 4.61
N GLY A 40 13.78 -7.39 4.11
CA GLY A 40 14.94 -8.04 3.48
C GLY A 40 14.58 -9.00 2.36
N ARG A 41 15.55 -9.28 1.48
CA ARG A 41 15.46 -10.34 0.46
C ARG A 41 16.02 -11.63 1.03
N VAL A 42 15.26 -12.71 0.90
CA VAL A 42 15.65 -14.05 1.35
C VAL A 42 15.60 -15.04 0.18
N GLU A 43 16.43 -16.08 0.22
CA GLU A 43 16.53 -17.12 -0.84
C GLU A 43 16.12 -18.49 -0.31
N ASN A 44 15.31 -19.26 -1.02
CA ASN A 44 14.97 -20.63 -0.65
C ASN A 44 16.18 -21.57 -0.78
N VAL A 45 16.68 -22.19 0.30
CA VAL A 45 17.83 -23.13 0.15
C VAL A 45 17.47 -24.45 -0.51
N LYS A 46 16.21 -24.89 -0.46
CA LYS A 46 15.81 -26.13 -1.16
C LYS A 46 15.69 -25.90 -2.66
N LYS A 47 15.44 -24.65 -3.09
CA LYS A 47 15.27 -24.24 -4.48
C LYS A 47 16.12 -23.00 -4.75
N LYS A 48 17.43 -23.20 -4.96
CA LYS A 48 18.38 -22.11 -5.29
C LYS A 48 17.83 -21.25 -6.43
N GLY A 49 18.01 -19.93 -6.31
CA GLY A 49 17.48 -18.96 -7.26
C GLY A 49 16.02 -18.54 -7.03
N GLN A 50 15.28 -19.18 -6.12
CA GLN A 50 13.95 -18.72 -5.71
C GLN A 50 14.06 -17.74 -4.55
N PHE A 51 13.61 -16.50 -4.74
CA PHE A 51 13.70 -15.44 -3.74
C PHE A 51 12.33 -14.97 -3.22
N ALA A 52 12.32 -14.50 -1.98
CA ALA A 52 11.16 -13.94 -1.31
C ALA A 52 11.54 -12.67 -0.54
N ALA A 53 10.53 -11.92 -0.10
CA ALA A 53 10.70 -10.80 0.82
C ALA A 53 10.37 -11.25 2.24
N LEU A 54 11.20 -10.87 3.21
CA LEU A 54 10.96 -11.02 4.65
C LEU A 54 10.58 -9.65 5.21
N LYS A 55 9.46 -9.58 5.93
CA LYS A 55 9.06 -8.43 6.74
C LYS A 55 8.95 -8.88 8.20
N ALA A 56 9.49 -8.12 9.14
CA ALA A 56 9.39 -8.40 10.58
C ALA A 56 9.10 -7.14 11.38
N GLU A 57 8.21 -7.25 12.38
CA GLU A 57 7.83 -6.17 13.29
C GLU A 57 7.89 -6.66 14.75
N PRO A 58 8.38 -5.85 15.70
CA PRO A 58 8.34 -6.17 17.13
C PRO A 58 6.91 -6.45 17.64
N ASN A 59 6.81 -7.22 18.72
CA ASN A 59 5.53 -7.54 19.33
C ASN A 59 5.00 -6.43 20.25
N ASP A 60 5.90 -5.65 20.82
CA ASP A 60 5.71 -4.60 21.81
C ASP A 60 5.49 -3.21 21.19
N VAL A 61 4.89 -3.17 20.00
CA VAL A 61 4.51 -1.92 19.35
C VAL A 61 3.25 -1.36 20.00
N GLU A 62 3.32 -0.13 20.49
CA GLU A 62 2.19 0.61 21.04
C GLU A 62 1.07 0.74 19.99
N GLY A 63 -0.15 0.29 20.33
CA GLY A 63 -1.27 0.22 19.38
C GLY A 63 -1.41 -1.11 18.62
N GLY A 64 -0.52 -2.09 18.87
CA GLY A 64 -0.56 -3.43 18.29
C GLY A 64 0.22 -3.57 16.97
N SER A 65 0.68 -4.79 16.68
CA SER A 65 1.51 -5.06 15.50
C SER A 65 0.69 -5.08 14.20
N ALA A 66 1.01 -4.16 13.30
CA ALA A 66 0.37 -3.98 12.00
C ALA A 66 0.55 -5.19 11.07
N ILE A 67 1.68 -5.90 11.19
CA ILE A 67 1.97 -7.09 10.39
C ILE A 67 0.91 -8.19 10.55
N LYS A 68 0.28 -8.30 11.73
CA LYS A 68 -0.76 -9.31 11.97
C LYS A 68 -2.00 -9.06 11.13
N LEU A 69 -2.41 -7.79 11.05
CA LEU A 69 -3.53 -7.37 10.20
C LEU A 69 -3.18 -7.58 8.73
N GLU A 70 -1.96 -7.23 8.32
CA GLU A 70 -1.48 -7.42 6.96
C GLU A 70 -1.47 -8.90 6.55
N ILE A 71 -0.91 -9.79 7.38
CA ILE A 71 -0.94 -11.24 7.16
C ILE A 71 -2.38 -11.75 7.02
N ALA A 72 -3.28 -11.31 7.91
CA ALA A 72 -4.67 -11.74 7.90
C ALA A 72 -5.39 -11.33 6.61
N ILE A 73 -5.20 -10.08 6.16
CA ILE A 73 -5.82 -9.58 4.92
C ILE A 73 -5.26 -10.31 3.72
N LEU A 74 -3.93 -10.41 3.60
CA LEU A 74 -3.29 -11.10 2.47
C LEU A 74 -3.78 -12.54 2.36
N ARG A 75 -3.78 -13.30 3.46
CA ARG A 75 -4.29 -14.68 3.49
C ARG A 75 -5.77 -14.78 3.11
N THR A 76 -6.60 -13.87 3.59
CA THR A 76 -8.04 -13.84 3.26
C THR A 76 -8.25 -13.61 1.76
N VAL A 77 -7.52 -12.66 1.17
CA VAL A 77 -7.66 -12.31 -0.25
C VAL A 77 -7.16 -13.44 -1.16
N THR A 78 -6.11 -14.16 -0.74
CA THR A 78 -5.50 -15.26 -1.52
C THR A 78 -5.98 -16.66 -1.11
N GLU A 79 -6.97 -16.77 -0.23
CA GLU A 79 -7.45 -18.07 0.30
C GLU A 79 -7.91 -19.00 -0.84
N ASN A 80 -8.63 -18.43 -1.81
CA ASN A 80 -9.14 -19.13 -2.99
C ASN A 80 -8.21 -18.96 -4.20
N GLY A 81 -6.90 -19.07 -3.97
CA GLY A 81 -5.85 -18.99 -4.99
C GLY A 81 -5.25 -17.60 -5.19
N GLU A 82 -4.15 -17.57 -5.94
CA GLU A 82 -3.41 -16.34 -6.23
C GLU A 82 -4.29 -15.31 -6.91
N LYS A 83 -4.14 -14.03 -6.51
CA LYS A 83 -4.82 -12.91 -7.14
C LYS A 83 -3.81 -12.04 -7.86
N PRO A 84 -4.12 -11.58 -9.10
CA PRO A 84 -3.27 -10.60 -9.75
C PRO A 84 -3.20 -9.35 -8.85
N HIS A 85 -2.04 -8.70 -8.79
CA HIS A 85 -1.78 -7.49 -7.99
C HIS A 85 -1.72 -7.67 -6.46
N ILE A 86 -1.91 -8.87 -5.92
CA ILE A 86 -1.80 -9.15 -4.49
C ILE A 86 -0.62 -10.10 -4.26
N PRO A 87 0.37 -9.76 -3.41
CA PRO A 87 1.46 -10.67 -3.12
C PRO A 87 0.98 -11.85 -2.26
N ASN A 88 1.60 -13.01 -2.44
CA ASN A 88 1.31 -14.20 -1.65
C ASN A 88 2.16 -14.23 -0.38
N VAL A 89 1.54 -14.63 0.74
CA VAL A 89 2.27 -14.94 1.99
C VAL A 89 2.65 -16.41 1.96
N TYR A 90 3.94 -16.70 1.82
CA TYR A 90 4.47 -18.07 1.83
C TYR A 90 4.57 -18.62 3.25
N HIS A 91 4.96 -17.78 4.21
CA HIS A 91 5.07 -18.17 5.61
C HIS A 91 4.84 -16.97 6.52
N ALA A 92 4.31 -17.21 7.71
CA ALA A 92 4.28 -16.20 8.77
C ALA A 92 4.24 -16.86 10.13
N ALA A 93 4.95 -16.29 11.09
CA ALA A 93 5.02 -16.81 12.45
C ALA A 93 5.23 -15.70 13.49
N LYS A 94 4.88 -16.03 14.73
CA LYS A 94 5.07 -15.19 15.91
C LYS A 94 6.16 -15.79 16.78
N HIS A 95 7.15 -14.98 17.14
CA HIS A 95 8.16 -15.28 18.15
C HIS A 95 7.89 -14.51 19.44
N LYS A 96 8.75 -14.69 20.46
CA LYS A 96 8.62 -14.00 21.75
C LYS A 96 8.72 -12.48 21.61
N LYS A 97 9.66 -11.98 20.81
CA LYS A 97 9.94 -10.54 20.64
C LYS A 97 9.34 -9.90 19.39
N TYR A 98 9.04 -10.66 18.33
CA TYR A 98 8.59 -10.12 17.05
C TYR A 98 7.63 -11.07 16.31
N CYS A 99 6.90 -10.54 15.34
CA CYS A 99 6.18 -11.29 14.32
C CYS A 99 6.86 -11.06 12.96
N TYR A 100 6.80 -12.06 12.07
CA TYR A 100 7.34 -11.91 10.72
C TYR A 100 6.49 -12.62 9.67
N MET A 101 6.64 -12.20 8.43
CA MET A 101 6.13 -12.89 7.25
C MET A 101 7.18 -12.97 6.16
N VAL A 102 7.15 -14.09 5.43
CA VAL A 102 7.85 -14.30 4.16
C VAL A 102 6.81 -14.29 3.06
N MET A 103 7.00 -13.44 2.06
CA MET A 103 6.02 -13.15 1.01
C MET A 103 6.68 -13.01 -0.37
N THR A 104 5.88 -12.87 -1.42
CA THR A 104 6.36 -12.60 -2.78
C THR A 104 7.38 -11.46 -2.82
N LEU A 105 8.55 -11.70 -3.42
CA LEU A 105 9.54 -10.65 -3.67
C LEU A 105 9.05 -9.74 -4.79
N LEU A 106 9.01 -8.43 -4.52
CA LEU A 106 8.59 -7.41 -5.48
C LEU A 106 9.75 -6.48 -5.84
N GLY A 107 9.53 -5.65 -6.85
CA GLY A 107 10.49 -4.70 -7.40
C GLY A 107 10.38 -3.30 -6.78
N LYS A 108 10.54 -2.28 -7.63
CA LYS A 108 10.48 -0.87 -7.21
C LYS A 108 9.04 -0.40 -7.04
N ASN A 109 8.80 0.46 -6.06
CA ASN A 109 7.54 1.16 -5.90
C ASN A 109 7.38 2.32 -6.88
N LEU A 110 6.15 2.79 -7.08
CA LEU A 110 5.86 3.86 -8.04
C LEU A 110 6.54 5.18 -7.68
N LYS A 111 6.75 5.48 -6.38
CA LYS A 111 7.53 6.65 -5.95
C LYS A 111 8.96 6.59 -6.47
N ALA A 112 9.63 5.45 -6.28
CA ALA A 112 11.01 5.25 -6.74
C ALA A 112 11.09 5.25 -8.27
N LEU A 113 10.09 4.71 -8.97
CA LEU A 113 10.04 4.74 -10.43
C LEU A 113 9.86 6.16 -10.97
N LYS A 114 8.94 6.94 -10.36
CA LYS A 114 8.69 8.35 -10.69
C LYS A 114 9.99 9.18 -10.68
N LEU A 115 10.84 9.01 -9.67
CA LEU A 115 12.12 9.74 -9.55
C LEU A 115 13.10 9.47 -10.70
N ASN A 116 12.94 8.36 -11.43
CA ASN A 116 13.79 8.03 -12.58
C ASN A 116 13.19 8.52 -13.91
N CYS A 117 12.02 9.17 -13.89
CA CYS A 117 11.39 9.71 -15.08
C CYS A 117 11.84 11.17 -15.35
N PRO A 118 11.88 11.62 -16.61
CA PRO A 118 12.11 13.03 -16.93
C PRO A 118 11.13 13.93 -16.18
N LYS A 119 11.64 15.01 -15.55
CA LYS A 119 10.87 15.94 -14.71
C LYS A 119 10.12 15.25 -13.55
N GLU A 120 10.50 14.02 -13.22
CA GLU A 120 9.78 13.15 -12.29
C GLU A 120 8.32 12.89 -12.70
N LEU A 121 7.99 12.86 -14.00
CA LEU A 121 6.62 12.61 -14.47
C LEU A 121 6.57 11.38 -15.37
N MET A 122 5.54 10.55 -15.18
CA MET A 122 5.33 9.38 -16.03
C MET A 122 4.76 9.78 -17.38
N SER A 123 5.25 9.14 -18.45
CA SER A 123 4.66 9.33 -19.79
C SER A 123 3.19 8.88 -19.82
N PRO A 124 2.33 9.47 -20.67
CA PRO A 124 0.90 9.14 -20.71
C PRO A 124 0.61 7.64 -20.88
N GLY A 125 1.36 6.94 -21.74
CA GLY A 125 1.18 5.51 -21.96
C GLY A 125 1.58 4.62 -20.76
N THR A 126 2.61 5.00 -20.01
CA THR A 126 2.99 4.30 -18.77
C THR A 126 2.01 4.60 -17.65
N TRP A 127 1.70 5.89 -17.48
CA TRP A 127 0.76 6.38 -16.48
C TRP A 127 -0.63 5.75 -16.61
N THR A 128 -1.19 5.68 -17.83
CA THR A 128 -2.53 5.08 -18.07
C THR A 128 -2.57 3.61 -17.68
N ARG A 129 -1.56 2.83 -18.12
CA ARG A 129 -1.47 1.39 -17.79
C ARG A 129 -1.31 1.15 -16.29
N ILE A 130 -0.49 1.97 -15.62
CA ILE A 130 -0.33 1.91 -14.15
C ILE A 130 -1.64 2.27 -13.46
N GLY A 131 -2.36 3.31 -13.91
CA GLY A 131 -3.61 3.73 -13.31
C GLY A 131 -4.69 2.66 -13.33
N VAL A 132 -4.85 1.95 -14.46
CA VAL A 132 -5.78 0.82 -14.56
C VAL A 132 -5.42 -0.30 -13.58
N GLN A 133 -4.14 -0.67 -13.50
CA GLN A 133 -3.69 -1.71 -12.57
C GLN A 133 -3.85 -1.30 -11.10
N CYS A 134 -3.55 -0.04 -10.75
CA CYS A 134 -3.76 0.48 -9.41
C CYS A 134 -5.26 0.43 -9.02
N LEU A 135 -6.15 0.90 -9.90
CA LEU A 135 -7.59 0.85 -9.68
C LEU A 135 -8.08 -0.59 -9.47
N TYR A 136 -7.63 -1.52 -10.31
CA TYR A 136 -8.02 -2.91 -10.20
C TYR A 136 -7.50 -3.56 -8.91
N SER A 137 -6.26 -3.28 -8.48
CA SER A 137 -5.72 -3.76 -7.20
C SER A 137 -6.52 -3.25 -5.99
N VAL A 138 -6.93 -1.97 -6.00
CA VAL A 138 -7.78 -1.38 -4.97
C VAL A 138 -9.16 -2.01 -4.98
N LYS A 139 -9.74 -2.27 -6.15
CA LYS A 139 -11.02 -2.97 -6.30
C LYS A 139 -10.97 -4.37 -5.69
N ILE A 140 -9.90 -5.14 -5.90
CA ILE A 140 -9.75 -6.48 -5.31
C ILE A 140 -9.89 -6.39 -3.79
N ILE A 141 -9.16 -5.49 -3.14
CA ILE A 141 -9.23 -5.33 -1.68
C ILE A 141 -10.64 -4.93 -1.20
N HIS A 142 -11.29 -4.02 -1.94
CA HIS A 142 -12.67 -3.63 -1.67
C HIS A 142 -13.67 -4.79 -1.81
N ASP A 143 -13.46 -5.69 -2.75
CA ASP A 143 -14.32 -6.87 -2.96
C ASP A 143 -14.19 -7.90 -1.84
N TYR A 144 -13.09 -7.86 -1.09
CA TYR A 144 -12.91 -8.66 0.13
C TYR A 144 -13.34 -7.92 1.42
N GLY A 145 -13.99 -6.75 1.30
CA GLY A 145 -14.59 -6.06 2.44
C GLY A 145 -13.65 -5.19 3.25
N TYR A 146 -12.47 -4.86 2.70
CA TYR A 146 -11.48 -3.98 3.33
C TYR A 146 -11.30 -2.68 2.54
N VAL A 147 -11.08 -1.58 3.27
CA VAL A 147 -10.49 -0.34 2.74
C VAL A 147 -9.04 -0.29 3.18
N HIS A 148 -8.17 0.24 2.33
CA HIS A 148 -6.73 0.33 2.55
C HIS A 148 -6.36 1.50 3.47
N ARG A 149 -6.99 2.68 3.29
CA ARG A 149 -6.78 3.92 4.07
C ARG A 149 -5.39 4.56 4.00
N ASP A 150 -4.50 4.07 3.14
CA ASP A 150 -3.16 4.65 2.94
C ASP A 150 -2.65 4.45 1.51
N ILE A 151 -3.53 4.71 0.54
CA ILE A 151 -3.19 4.69 -0.88
C ILE A 151 -2.19 5.81 -1.18
N LYS A 152 -0.99 5.41 -1.64
CA LYS A 152 0.12 6.30 -1.99
C LYS A 152 1.08 5.59 -2.95
N PRO A 153 1.95 6.30 -3.69
CA PRO A 153 2.83 5.67 -4.67
C PRO A 153 3.85 4.69 -4.06
N ASN A 154 4.17 4.82 -2.77
CA ASN A 154 5.03 3.88 -2.05
C ASN A 154 4.43 2.48 -1.92
N ASN A 155 3.10 2.39 -1.87
CA ASN A 155 2.37 1.16 -1.59
C ASN A 155 1.96 0.41 -2.87
N PHE A 156 2.23 1.00 -4.03
CA PHE A 156 2.12 0.33 -5.33
C PHE A 156 3.50 -0.06 -5.82
N VAL A 157 3.73 -1.35 -6.07
CA VAL A 157 5.05 -1.93 -6.33
C VAL A 157 5.01 -2.84 -7.55
N MET A 158 5.95 -2.66 -8.49
CA MET A 158 6.06 -3.56 -9.64
C MET A 158 6.49 -4.96 -9.19
N GLY A 159 6.14 -6.01 -9.93
CA GLY A 159 6.77 -7.31 -9.76
C GLY A 159 8.30 -7.23 -9.89
N HIS A 160 9.00 -8.19 -9.29
CA HIS A 160 10.44 -8.21 -9.38
C HIS A 160 10.89 -8.44 -10.83
N ARG A 161 11.97 -7.78 -11.27
CA ARG A 161 12.44 -7.86 -12.67
C ARG A 161 12.82 -9.27 -13.13
N ASP A 162 13.21 -10.12 -12.18
CA ASP A 162 13.61 -11.51 -12.44
C ASP A 162 12.39 -12.46 -12.42
N ASP A 163 11.19 -11.97 -12.06
CA ASP A 163 9.92 -12.69 -12.19
C ASP A 163 9.23 -12.19 -13.47
N LEU A 164 9.49 -12.85 -14.59
CA LEU A 164 9.03 -12.39 -15.91
C LEU A 164 7.50 -12.35 -16.06
N GLU A 165 6.79 -13.19 -15.30
CA GLU A 165 5.32 -13.21 -15.29
C GLU A 165 4.76 -11.98 -14.59
N ARG A 166 5.37 -11.57 -13.46
CA ARG A 166 4.89 -10.47 -12.63
C ARG A 166 5.59 -9.14 -12.88
N ALA A 167 6.72 -9.09 -13.61
CA ALA A 167 7.57 -7.91 -13.77
C ALA A 167 6.83 -6.66 -14.30
N ARG A 168 5.73 -6.86 -15.05
CA ARG A 168 4.88 -5.80 -15.62
C ARG A 168 3.58 -5.57 -14.84
N ILE A 169 3.43 -6.22 -13.70
CA ILE A 169 2.24 -6.18 -12.84
C ILE A 169 2.51 -5.29 -11.63
N VAL A 170 1.63 -4.31 -11.38
CA VAL A 170 1.60 -3.49 -10.16
C VAL A 170 0.97 -4.31 -9.04
N HIS A 171 1.55 -4.30 -7.85
CA HIS A 171 1.02 -4.95 -6.66
C HIS A 171 0.74 -3.90 -5.61
N ILE A 172 -0.32 -4.09 -4.81
CA ILE A 172 -0.65 -3.23 -3.67
C ILE A 172 -0.12 -3.86 -2.37
N LEU A 173 0.50 -3.04 -1.52
CA LEU A 173 1.20 -3.45 -0.29
C LEU A 173 0.79 -2.58 0.90
N ASP A 174 1.18 -3.04 2.10
CA ASP A 174 1.10 -2.28 3.36
C ASP A 174 -0.33 -2.06 3.85
N PHE A 175 -0.92 -3.16 4.32
CA PHE A 175 -2.26 -3.18 4.89
C PHE A 175 -2.28 -2.83 6.39
N GLY A 176 -1.21 -2.25 6.93
CA GLY A 176 -1.12 -1.93 8.35
C GLY A 176 -2.16 -0.91 8.83
N LEU A 177 -2.64 -0.06 7.91
CA LEU A 177 -3.73 0.89 8.16
C LEU A 177 -5.06 0.42 7.59
N ALA A 178 -5.17 -0.77 7.02
CA ALA A 178 -6.42 -1.23 6.44
C ALA A 178 -7.53 -1.40 7.50
N ARG A 179 -8.77 -1.46 7.06
CA ARG A 179 -9.94 -1.68 7.94
C ARG A 179 -11.03 -2.41 7.21
N SER A 180 -11.62 -3.42 7.85
CA SER A 180 -12.85 -4.05 7.34
C SER A 180 -13.98 -3.03 7.43
N PHE A 181 -14.63 -2.74 6.30
CA PHE A 181 -15.83 -1.90 6.22
C PHE A 181 -17.09 -2.76 6.12
N ALA A 182 -16.96 -4.04 5.78
CA ALA A 182 -18.07 -4.98 5.73
C ALA A 182 -17.61 -6.40 6.12
N SER A 183 -18.56 -7.23 6.51
CA SER A 183 -18.37 -8.67 6.71
C SER A 183 -19.36 -9.45 5.86
N PHE A 184 -18.91 -10.55 5.25
CA PHE A 184 -19.79 -11.45 4.52
C PHE A 184 -20.45 -12.42 5.51
N LYS A 185 -21.79 -12.36 5.63
CA LYS A 185 -22.58 -13.24 6.50
C LYS A 185 -23.84 -13.66 5.76
N ASN A 186 -24.22 -14.94 5.85
CA ASN A 186 -25.44 -15.49 5.23
C ASN A 186 -25.58 -15.13 3.74
N GLY A 187 -24.48 -15.24 2.97
CA GLY A 187 -24.48 -14.94 1.54
C GLY A 187 -24.55 -13.45 1.17
N LYS A 188 -24.49 -12.52 2.14
CA LYS A 188 -24.61 -11.08 1.91
C LYS A 188 -23.51 -10.28 2.61
N TRP A 189 -23.09 -9.20 1.98
CA TRP A 189 -22.24 -8.19 2.60
C TRP A 189 -23.04 -7.34 3.59
N ILE A 190 -22.61 -7.34 4.85
CA ILE A 190 -23.15 -6.49 5.91
C ILE A 190 -22.13 -5.39 6.21
N ALA A 191 -22.49 -4.15 5.90
CA ALA A 191 -21.66 -2.99 6.18
C ALA A 191 -21.53 -2.74 7.69
N ARG A 192 -20.33 -2.39 8.14
CA ARG A 192 -20.10 -1.91 9.51
C ARG A 192 -20.65 -0.50 9.63
N ARG A 193 -21.26 -0.20 10.78
CA ARG A 193 -21.75 1.15 11.10
C ARG A 193 -20.58 2.13 11.12
N ALA A 194 -20.73 3.27 10.43
CA ALA A 194 -19.78 4.36 10.49
C ALA A 194 -19.66 4.92 11.91
N ARG A 195 -18.43 5.21 12.35
CA ARG A 195 -18.19 5.94 13.60
C ARG A 195 -18.64 7.39 13.45
N GLY A 196 -19.14 7.98 14.54
CA GLY A 196 -19.52 9.40 14.57
C GLY A 196 -18.33 10.35 14.37
N SER A 197 -17.13 9.91 14.75
CA SER A 197 -15.87 10.60 14.48
C SER A 197 -14.76 9.57 14.30
N ALA A 198 -13.96 9.74 13.26
CA ALA A 198 -12.83 8.88 12.93
C ALA A 198 -11.52 9.67 13.05
N GLU A 199 -10.54 9.09 13.73
CA GLU A 199 -9.19 9.64 13.77
C GLU A 199 -8.56 9.70 12.38
N PHE A 200 -7.74 10.73 12.18
CA PHE A 200 -6.92 10.86 11.00
C PHE A 200 -5.96 9.67 10.89
N ARG A 201 -6.07 8.89 9.81
CA ARG A 201 -5.16 7.80 9.46
C ARG A 201 -4.84 7.91 7.97
N GLY A 202 -3.60 7.57 7.61
CA GLY A 202 -3.10 7.64 6.24
C GLY A 202 -2.17 8.84 6.01
N THR A 203 -1.76 9.01 4.76
CA THR A 203 -0.78 10.03 4.36
C THR A 203 -1.46 11.35 3.98
N LEU A 204 -1.11 12.43 4.68
CA LEU A 204 -1.66 13.80 4.49
C LEU A 204 -1.73 14.26 3.03
N ARG A 205 -0.73 13.94 2.22
CA ARG A 205 -0.70 14.33 0.80
C ARG A 205 -1.86 13.75 -0.01
N TYR A 206 -2.27 12.52 0.29
CA TYR A 206 -3.23 11.75 -0.54
C TYR A 206 -4.56 11.51 0.15
N CYS A 207 -4.70 11.77 1.46
CA CYS A 207 -6.00 11.57 2.12
C CYS A 207 -7.13 12.41 1.48
N SER A 208 -8.34 11.87 1.47
CA SER A 208 -9.53 12.55 0.93
C SER A 208 -9.95 13.74 1.81
N PRO A 209 -10.80 14.66 1.29
CA PRO A 209 -11.43 15.70 2.09
C PRO A 209 -12.17 15.15 3.33
N ASN A 210 -12.84 14.00 3.20
CA ASN A 210 -13.58 13.38 4.31
C ASN A 210 -12.68 13.00 5.49
N VAL A 211 -11.40 12.69 5.25
CA VAL A 211 -10.44 12.37 6.33
C VAL A 211 -10.11 13.61 7.16
N HIS A 212 -10.02 14.79 6.53
CA HIS A 212 -9.85 16.06 7.25
C HIS A 212 -11.06 16.38 8.13
N GLU A 213 -12.26 16.09 7.61
CA GLU A 213 -13.53 16.26 8.32
C GLU A 213 -13.82 15.17 9.37
N LYS A 214 -12.87 14.26 9.64
CA LYS A 214 -12.99 13.16 10.61
C LYS A 214 -14.19 12.23 10.33
N LYS A 215 -14.62 12.12 9.08
CA LYS A 215 -15.66 11.17 8.66
C LYS A 215 -15.10 9.75 8.57
N GLU A 216 -15.96 8.74 8.74
CA GLU A 216 -15.55 7.35 8.52
C GLU A 216 -15.06 7.16 7.08
N GLN A 217 -13.88 6.55 6.94
CA GLN A 217 -13.28 6.25 5.66
C GLN A 217 -13.98 5.05 5.02
N GLY A 218 -14.46 5.23 3.79
CA GLY A 218 -15.03 4.20 2.95
C GLY A 218 -14.25 4.02 1.65
N ARG A 219 -14.81 3.23 0.74
CA ARG A 219 -14.18 2.90 -0.55
C ARG A 219 -13.89 4.13 -1.41
N ARG A 220 -14.76 5.14 -1.33
CA ARG A 220 -14.57 6.44 -2.02
C ARG A 220 -13.27 7.13 -1.61
N ASP A 221 -12.81 6.94 -0.37
CA ASP A 221 -11.66 7.66 0.18
C ASP A 221 -10.34 7.07 -0.32
N ASP A 222 -10.29 5.75 -0.54
CA ASP A 222 -9.20 5.11 -1.28
C ASP A 222 -9.18 5.55 -2.75
N LEU A 223 -10.35 5.78 -3.38
CA LEU A 223 -10.42 6.28 -4.75
C LEU A 223 -10.03 7.76 -4.88
N TRP A 224 -10.40 8.61 -3.93
CA TRP A 224 -9.86 9.97 -3.81
C TRP A 224 -8.33 9.97 -3.72
N SER A 225 -7.81 9.09 -2.86
CA SER A 225 -6.37 8.96 -2.67
C SER A 225 -5.68 8.48 -3.95
N LEU A 226 -6.26 7.49 -4.64
CA LEU A 226 -5.78 7.03 -5.94
C LEU A 226 -5.81 8.15 -6.99
N PHE A 227 -6.88 8.95 -7.03
CA PHE A 227 -6.98 10.07 -7.97
C PHE A 227 -5.86 11.09 -7.74
N TYR A 228 -5.57 11.45 -6.49
CA TYR A 228 -4.42 12.31 -6.17
C TYR A 228 -3.07 11.68 -6.53
N VAL A 229 -2.91 10.36 -6.35
CA VAL A 229 -1.73 9.62 -6.83
C VAL A 229 -1.58 9.75 -8.34
N LEU A 230 -2.66 9.60 -9.11
CA LEU A 230 -2.61 9.72 -10.56
C LEU A 230 -2.26 11.13 -11.03
N ILE A 231 -2.80 12.17 -10.38
CA ILE A 231 -2.41 13.56 -10.63
C ILE A 231 -0.92 13.76 -10.34
N GLU A 232 -0.44 13.27 -9.19
CA GLU A 232 0.95 13.44 -8.78
C GLU A 232 1.94 12.76 -9.76
N LEU A 233 1.57 11.60 -10.30
CA LEU A 233 2.39 10.84 -11.24
C LEU A 233 2.38 11.46 -12.66
N HIS A 234 1.35 12.23 -13.01
CA HIS A 234 1.18 12.82 -14.34
C HIS A 234 1.66 14.27 -14.44
N CYS A 235 1.22 15.13 -13.53
CA CYS A 235 1.44 16.58 -13.60
C CYS A 235 1.80 17.24 -12.26
N GLY A 236 1.89 16.46 -11.17
CA GLY A 236 2.18 16.97 -9.83
C GLY A 236 0.95 17.52 -9.10
N LEU A 237 1.01 17.52 -7.76
CA LEU A 237 -0.07 18.02 -6.91
C LEU A 237 0.15 19.48 -6.49
N PRO A 238 -0.92 20.30 -6.39
CA PRO A 238 -0.81 21.70 -5.97
C PRO A 238 -0.15 21.91 -4.59
N TRP A 239 -0.34 20.97 -3.67
CA TRP A 239 0.22 21.01 -2.31
C TRP A 239 1.49 20.14 -2.14
N GLN A 240 2.14 19.68 -3.21
CA GLN A 240 3.22 18.70 -3.12
C GLN A 240 4.45 19.16 -2.29
N THR A 241 4.70 20.46 -2.21
CA THR A 241 5.83 21.04 -1.46
C THR A 241 5.44 21.57 -0.08
N VAL A 242 4.14 21.57 0.24
CA VAL A 242 3.61 22.14 1.47
C VAL A 242 3.77 21.13 2.60
N ARG A 243 4.44 21.56 3.69
CA ARG A 243 4.68 20.73 4.88
C ARG A 243 3.70 21.01 6.02
N ASP A 244 3.13 22.21 6.06
CA ASP A 244 2.17 22.60 7.09
C ASP A 244 0.84 21.87 6.91
N LYS A 245 0.40 21.17 7.96
CA LYS A 245 -0.80 20.33 7.92
C LYS A 245 -2.07 21.14 7.69
N ALA A 246 -2.23 22.25 8.40
CA ALA A 246 -3.40 23.11 8.30
C ALA A 246 -3.48 23.76 6.91
N LYS A 247 -2.33 24.15 6.34
CA LYS A 247 -2.27 24.70 4.99
C LYS A 247 -2.64 23.67 3.92
N VAL A 248 -2.17 22.42 4.04
CA VAL A 248 -2.58 21.35 3.10
C VAL A 248 -4.09 21.11 3.18
N GLU A 249 -4.64 21.07 4.38
CA GLU A 249 -6.09 20.95 4.60
C GLU A 249 -6.86 22.10 3.94
N THR A 250 -6.50 23.35 4.25
CA THR A 250 -7.12 24.53 3.64
C THR A 250 -7.04 24.52 2.12
N MET A 251 -5.90 24.12 1.55
CA MET A 251 -5.76 24.00 0.09
C MET A 251 -6.69 22.94 -0.48
N LYS A 252 -6.77 21.76 0.14
CA LYS A 252 -7.63 20.65 -0.33
C LYS A 252 -9.11 20.99 -0.25
N MET A 253 -9.53 21.70 0.81
CA MET A 253 -10.94 22.04 1.01
C MET A 253 -11.41 23.18 0.11
N ASN A 254 -10.50 24.06 -0.34
CA ASN A 254 -10.87 25.27 -1.10
C ASN A 254 -10.44 25.27 -2.56
N ILE A 255 -9.61 24.32 -3.01
CA ILE A 255 -9.22 24.24 -4.41
C ILE A 255 -10.43 23.93 -5.30
N SER A 256 -10.59 24.68 -6.40
CA SER A 256 -11.63 24.38 -7.38
C SER A 256 -11.26 23.14 -8.19
N ASP A 257 -12.27 22.36 -8.56
CA ASP A 257 -12.08 21.15 -9.37
C ASP A 257 -11.33 21.49 -10.67
N LYS A 258 -11.70 22.61 -11.33
CA LYS A 258 -11.04 23.15 -12.53
C LYS A 258 -9.54 23.36 -12.32
N HIS A 259 -9.13 23.94 -11.19
CA HIS A 259 -7.72 24.20 -10.91
C HIS A 259 -6.95 22.92 -10.58
N LEU A 260 -7.57 22.01 -9.82
CA LEU A 260 -6.96 20.73 -9.45
C LEU A 260 -6.61 19.88 -10.69
N VAL A 261 -7.45 19.90 -11.73
CA VAL A 261 -7.29 19.08 -12.95
C VAL A 261 -6.86 19.87 -14.19
N GLN A 262 -6.34 21.10 -14.02
CA GLN A 262 -6.01 21.99 -15.14
C GLN A 262 -5.02 21.37 -16.14
N ASN A 263 -4.06 20.58 -15.64
CA ASN A 263 -3.02 19.89 -16.42
C ASN A 263 -3.25 18.38 -16.47
N PHE A 264 -4.47 17.92 -16.17
CA PHE A 264 -4.84 16.51 -16.14
C PHE A 264 -5.73 16.16 -17.35
N PRO A 265 -5.69 14.92 -17.85
CA PRO A 265 -6.47 14.51 -19.02
C PRO A 265 -7.97 14.85 -18.87
N PRO A 266 -8.59 15.53 -19.85
CA PRO A 266 -9.99 15.93 -19.80
C PRO A 266 -10.96 14.79 -19.50
N GLU A 267 -10.67 13.60 -19.99
CA GLU A 267 -11.50 12.39 -19.88
C GLU A 267 -11.66 11.92 -18.43
N LEU A 268 -10.77 12.33 -17.53
CA LEU A 268 -10.79 11.94 -16.11
C LEU A 268 -11.33 13.05 -15.19
N ARG A 269 -11.76 14.19 -15.73
CA ARG A 269 -12.24 15.32 -14.91
C ARG A 269 -13.55 15.01 -14.21
N ASP A 270 -14.40 14.20 -14.84
CA ASP A 270 -15.72 13.80 -14.29
C ASP A 270 -15.61 12.83 -13.10
N ILE A 271 -14.41 12.34 -12.78
CA ILE A 271 -14.18 11.54 -11.59
C ILE A 271 -14.45 12.34 -10.31
N ILE A 272 -14.09 13.63 -10.28
CA ILE A 272 -14.30 14.45 -9.08
C ILE A 272 -15.78 14.58 -8.70
N PRO A 273 -16.68 15.06 -9.59
CA PRO A 273 -18.10 15.15 -9.24
C PRO A 273 -18.67 13.78 -8.89
N TYR A 274 -18.26 12.72 -9.59
CA TYR A 274 -18.64 11.36 -9.26
C TYR A 274 -18.24 10.96 -7.83
N LEU A 275 -16.98 11.17 -7.42
CA LEU A 275 -16.51 10.83 -6.08
C LEU A 275 -17.21 11.62 -4.96
N ARG A 276 -17.67 12.84 -5.25
CA ARG A 276 -18.45 13.66 -4.30
C ARG A 276 -19.87 13.12 -4.08
N THR A 277 -20.44 12.36 -5.03
CA THR A 277 -21.75 11.73 -4.87
C THR A 277 -21.75 10.54 -3.91
N LEU A 278 -20.57 9.94 -3.68
CA LEU A 278 -20.45 8.71 -2.92
C LEU A 278 -20.42 8.96 -1.41
N ASP A 279 -21.15 8.16 -0.66
CA ASP A 279 -21.02 8.01 0.80
C ASP A 279 -20.07 6.86 1.20
N CYS A 280 -19.90 6.63 2.51
CA CYS A 280 -19.03 5.56 3.00
C CYS A 280 -19.61 4.14 2.81
N TYR A 281 -20.91 4.01 2.51
CA TYR A 281 -21.64 2.76 2.34
C TYR A 281 -21.80 2.35 0.87
N GLN A 282 -21.83 3.32 -0.06
CA GLN A 282 -22.01 3.07 -1.47
C GLN A 282 -20.82 2.34 -2.08
N ARG A 283 -21.12 1.48 -3.07
CA ARG A 283 -20.10 0.78 -3.86
C ARG A 283 -19.74 1.67 -5.05
N PRO A 284 -18.46 2.04 -5.21
CA PRO A 284 -18.04 2.74 -6.40
C PRO A 284 -18.26 1.90 -7.68
N ASN A 285 -18.52 2.57 -8.79
CA ASN A 285 -18.44 2.01 -10.12
C ASN A 285 -16.96 2.04 -10.52
N TYR A 286 -16.35 0.85 -10.59
CA TYR A 286 -14.94 0.69 -10.96
C TYR A 286 -14.73 0.50 -12.46
N ARG A 287 -15.82 0.38 -13.26
CA ARG A 287 -15.77 0.12 -14.70
C ARG A 287 -15.76 1.42 -15.49
#